data_AF-W1NYY0-F1
#
_entry.id   AF-W1NYY0-F1
#
_cell.length_a   1.000
_cell.length_b   1.000
_cell.length_c   1.000
_cell.angle_alpha   90.00
_cell.angle_beta   90.00
_cell.angle_gamma   90.00
#
_symmetry.space_group_name_H-M   'P 1'
#
loop_
_entity.id
_entity.type
_entity.pdbx_description
1 polymer ?
#
loop_
_entity_poly.entity_id
_entity_poly.type
_entity_poly.pdbx_seq_one_letter_code
_entity_poly.pdbx_strand_id
1 'polypeptide(L)'
;MSGLSLAVAPRTDSGRPEAPDPAAKQRQQQPVVGGVMGSLRVIELQLVAFIMVFSVSGLVPFVDLAYPAFVSVYLVALSRWAFPNYAGRSSSPEVFNGSRMFQLYVVLGTTVGLFLPLAYVLGGFARGDDHAVRSATPHLFLLSFQILTENIISGFSLFSPPIRALVPLLYTVRRIFVIIYWIYDVWFNKTLPANAPLKDVVWYWFGKILAMANFVYFSVSLFCFLIPRFLPRAFERYFNERDEVYSKTVEDKRSAAAADEQKKGD
;
A
#
# COMPACT_ATOMS: atom_id res chain seq x y z
N MET A 1 -9.71 7.20 28.73
CA MET A 1 -10.26 5.89 29.17
C MET A 1 -11.76 5.95 29.01
N SER A 2 -12.39 4.85 28.58
CA SER A 2 -13.84 4.62 28.35
C SER A 2 -14.24 4.47 26.87
N GLY A 3 -14.93 3.35 26.57
CA GLY A 3 -15.63 3.15 25.29
C GLY A 3 -15.74 1.71 24.77
N LEU A 4 -15.90 0.68 25.61
CA LEU A 4 -16.34 -0.66 25.20
C LEU A 4 -17.88 -0.72 25.34
N SER A 5 -18.62 -0.66 24.22
CA SER A 5 -20.07 -0.91 24.21
C SER A 5 -20.36 -2.33 23.74
N LEU A 6 -20.62 -3.18 24.74
CA LEU A 6 -21.34 -4.45 24.63
C LEU A 6 -22.80 -4.13 24.24
N ALA A 7 -23.26 -4.59 23.08
CA ALA A 7 -24.68 -4.54 22.72
C ALA A 7 -25.36 -5.84 23.17
N VAL A 8 -26.00 -5.79 24.35
CA VAL A 8 -26.97 -6.78 24.82
C VAL A 8 -28.36 -6.25 24.46
N ALA A 9 -29.09 -6.98 23.62
CA ALA A 9 -30.47 -6.69 23.28
C ALA A 9 -31.42 -7.13 24.43
N PRO A 10 -32.47 -6.35 24.76
CA PRO A 10 -33.54 -6.83 25.62
C PRO A 10 -34.56 -7.60 24.78
N ARG A 11 -34.82 -8.86 25.15
CA ARG A 11 -36.05 -9.57 24.77
C ARG A 11 -37.05 -9.41 25.90
N THR A 12 -38.22 -8.87 25.59
CA THR A 12 -39.42 -8.94 26.43
C THR A 12 -40.57 -9.29 25.49
N ASP A 13 -41.01 -10.54 25.52
CA ASP A 13 -42.22 -10.99 24.84
C ASP A 13 -43.34 -11.10 25.87
N SER A 14 -44.48 -10.43 25.64
CA SER A 14 -45.82 -11.01 25.79
C SER A 14 -46.93 -9.99 25.49
N GLY A 15 -47.75 -10.26 24.46
CA GLY A 15 -49.16 -9.89 24.47
C GLY A 15 -49.77 -9.25 23.22
N ARG A 16 -50.41 -10.12 22.40
CA ARG A 16 -51.68 -9.91 21.64
C ARG A 16 -51.61 -9.36 20.19
N PRO A 17 -52.48 -9.83 19.26
CA PRO A 17 -52.32 -9.64 17.82
C PRO A 17 -53.21 -8.53 17.25
N GLU A 18 -52.64 -7.63 16.45
CA GLU A 18 -53.39 -6.70 15.59
C GLU A 18 -52.79 -6.68 14.17
N ALA A 19 -53.69 -6.41 13.22
CA ALA A 19 -53.61 -6.63 11.77
C ALA A 19 -52.54 -5.78 11.03
N PRO A 20 -52.23 -6.06 9.74
CA PRO A 20 -51.07 -5.51 9.06
C PRO A 20 -51.36 -4.16 8.39
N ASP A 21 -50.64 -3.10 8.76
CA ASP A 21 -50.57 -1.85 8.01
C ASP A 21 -49.40 -1.85 7.00
N PRO A 22 -49.63 -1.61 5.70
CA PRO A 22 -48.60 -1.65 4.67
C PRO A 22 -47.99 -0.24 4.46
N ALA A 23 -47.28 0.30 5.45
CA ALA A 23 -46.71 1.65 5.32
C ALA A 23 -45.34 1.88 5.98
N ALA A 24 -44.54 0.83 6.19
CA ALA A 24 -43.22 0.95 6.82
C ALA A 24 -42.09 0.20 6.07
N LYS A 25 -42.10 0.24 4.73
CA LYS A 25 -41.00 -0.27 3.89
C LYS A 25 -40.27 0.85 3.14
N GLN A 26 -39.86 1.91 3.86
CA GLN A 26 -38.95 2.92 3.30
C GLN A 26 -38.28 3.74 4.41
N ARG A 27 -37.48 3.09 5.26
CA ARG A 27 -36.33 3.78 5.86
C ARG A 27 -35.07 3.07 5.40
N GLN A 28 -34.50 3.68 4.37
CA GLN A 28 -33.22 3.39 3.78
C GLN A 28 -32.18 3.04 4.85
N GLN A 29 -31.63 1.85 4.70
CA GLN A 29 -30.29 1.51 5.16
C GLN A 29 -29.34 2.56 4.58
N GLN A 30 -28.94 3.54 5.39
CA GLN A 30 -27.73 4.30 5.11
C GLN A 30 -26.55 3.40 5.47
N PRO A 31 -25.68 3.06 4.50
CA PRO A 31 -24.51 2.26 4.78
C PRO A 31 -23.49 3.12 5.56
N VAL A 32 -23.04 2.61 6.70
CA VAL A 32 -21.96 3.14 7.56
C VAL A 32 -20.58 2.99 6.88
N VAL A 33 -20.52 3.16 5.56
CA VAL A 33 -19.32 2.97 4.72
C VAL A 33 -18.53 4.28 4.55
N GLY A 34 -19.07 5.42 5.01
CA GLY A 34 -18.44 6.74 4.87
C GLY A 34 -17.25 7.04 5.79
N GLY A 35 -17.06 6.30 6.88
CA GLY A 35 -16.01 6.58 7.88
C GLY A 35 -14.61 6.13 7.49
N VAL A 36 -14.49 4.98 6.82
CA VAL A 36 -13.19 4.37 6.43
C VAL A 36 -12.74 4.85 5.04
N MET A 37 -13.67 5.12 4.13
CA MET A 37 -13.35 5.78 2.85
C MET A 37 -12.92 7.24 3.04
N GLY A 38 -13.45 7.93 4.05
CA GLY A 38 -13.02 9.28 4.42
C GLY A 38 -11.59 9.31 4.96
N SER A 39 -11.23 8.36 5.84
CA SER A 39 -9.86 8.30 6.40
C SER A 39 -8.80 7.97 5.35
N LEU A 40 -9.10 7.08 4.38
CA LEU A 40 -8.19 6.78 3.28
C LEU A 40 -7.92 8.02 2.41
N ARG A 41 -8.95 8.79 2.05
CA ARG A 41 -8.76 10.06 1.31
C ARG A 41 -7.95 11.08 2.10
N VAL A 42 -8.15 11.17 3.42
CA VAL A 42 -7.37 12.07 4.28
C VAL A 42 -5.91 11.64 4.33
N ILE A 43 -5.62 10.34 4.45
CA ILE A 43 -4.26 9.80 4.39
C ILE A 43 -3.60 10.12 3.04
N GLU A 44 -4.32 9.91 1.93
CA GLU A 44 -3.83 10.27 0.59
C GLU A 44 -3.52 11.76 0.47
N LEU A 45 -4.43 12.63 0.92
CA LEU A 45 -4.23 14.08 0.95
C LEU A 45 -3.01 14.46 1.78
N GLN A 46 -2.81 13.83 2.94
CA GLN A 46 -1.66 14.08 3.80
C GLN A 46 -0.35 13.59 3.15
N LEU A 47 -0.37 12.43 2.48
CA LEU A 47 0.78 11.92 1.73
C LEU A 47 1.13 12.86 0.57
N VAL A 48 0.13 13.37 -0.16
CA VAL A 48 0.33 14.36 -1.24
C VAL A 48 0.91 15.65 -0.69
N ALA A 49 0.39 16.16 0.43
CA ALA A 49 0.94 17.34 1.09
C ALA A 49 2.39 17.13 1.50
N PHE A 50 2.71 15.99 2.10
CA PHE A 50 4.06 15.61 2.51
C PHE A 50 5.03 15.50 1.32
N ILE A 51 4.59 14.85 0.24
CA ILE A 51 5.31 14.76 -1.03
C ILE A 51 5.59 16.15 -1.61
N MET A 52 4.58 17.03 -1.63
CA MET A 52 4.72 18.39 -2.15
C MET A 52 5.74 19.19 -1.33
N VAL A 53 5.65 19.13 0.00
CA VAL A 53 6.59 19.82 0.90
C VAL A 53 8.02 19.35 0.66
N PHE A 54 8.26 18.06 0.50
CA PHE A 54 9.60 17.54 0.20
C PHE A 54 10.10 17.86 -1.20
N SER A 55 9.20 17.89 -2.18
CA SER A 55 9.53 18.30 -3.55
C SER A 55 9.93 19.77 -3.62
N VAL A 56 9.17 20.64 -2.96
CA VAL A 56 9.41 22.10 -2.94
C VAL A 56 10.63 22.46 -2.09
N SER A 57 10.90 21.71 -1.02
CA SER A 57 12.07 21.93 -0.15
C SER A 57 13.41 21.62 -0.85
N GLY A 58 13.43 20.98 -2.02
CA GLY A 58 14.66 20.64 -2.74
C GLY A 58 15.55 19.60 -2.04
N LEU A 59 15.02 18.92 -1.02
CA LEU A 59 15.73 17.91 -0.23
C LEU A 59 15.80 16.55 -0.95
N VAL A 60 15.03 16.39 -2.02
CA VAL A 60 14.94 15.16 -2.81
C VAL A 60 15.75 15.31 -4.11
N PRO A 61 16.68 14.40 -4.42
CA PRO A 61 17.39 14.39 -5.69
C PRO A 61 16.43 14.33 -6.88
N PHE A 62 16.79 15.00 -7.99
CA PHE A 62 15.97 15.02 -9.20
C PHE A 62 15.63 13.62 -9.73
N VAL A 63 16.56 12.67 -9.61
CA VAL A 63 16.34 11.28 -10.01
C VAL A 63 15.21 10.64 -9.20
N ASP A 64 15.15 10.89 -7.89
CA ASP A 64 14.08 10.38 -7.03
C ASP A 64 12.75 11.08 -7.29
N LEU A 65 12.77 12.36 -7.68
CA LEU A 65 11.56 13.10 -8.09
C LEU A 65 10.99 12.60 -9.42
N ALA A 66 11.84 12.28 -10.39
CA ALA A 66 11.42 11.79 -11.70
C ALA A 66 10.99 10.31 -11.67
N TYR A 67 11.55 9.51 -10.75
CA TYR A 67 11.32 8.08 -10.68
C TYR A 67 9.83 7.68 -10.56
N PRO A 68 9.00 8.27 -9.66
CA PRO A 68 7.56 8.02 -9.61
C PRO A 68 6.84 8.26 -10.94
N ALA A 69 7.24 9.30 -11.69
CA ALA A 69 6.64 9.59 -12.99
C ALA A 69 6.98 8.50 -14.01
N PHE A 70 8.25 8.08 -14.07
CA PHE A 70 8.68 6.98 -14.92
C PHE A 70 8.00 5.65 -14.56
N VAL A 71 7.91 5.31 -13.28
CA VAL A 71 7.19 4.11 -12.80
C VAL A 71 5.73 4.18 -13.19
N SER A 72 5.07 5.32 -13.02
CA SER A 72 3.67 5.50 -13.39
C SER A 72 3.44 5.25 -14.89
N VAL A 73 4.28 5.84 -15.75
CA VAL A 73 4.21 5.62 -17.21
C VAL A 73 4.46 4.15 -17.55
N TYR A 74 5.46 3.53 -16.92
CA TYR A 74 5.80 2.12 -17.15
C TYR A 74 4.66 1.18 -16.75
N LEU A 75 4.03 1.41 -15.59
CA LEU A 75 2.89 0.61 -15.12
C LEU A 75 1.66 0.77 -16.03
N VAL A 76 1.40 1.98 -16.55
CA VAL A 76 0.32 2.22 -17.52
C VAL A 76 0.61 1.54 -18.86
N ALA A 77 1.87 1.55 -19.33
CA ALA A 77 2.25 0.82 -20.53
C ALA A 77 2.07 -0.69 -20.34
N LEU A 78 2.51 -1.25 -19.21
CA LEU A 78 2.35 -2.66 -18.89
C LEU A 78 0.88 -3.07 -18.73
N SER A 79 0.03 -2.26 -18.09
CA SER A 79 -1.39 -2.57 -17.93
C SER A 79 -2.12 -2.59 -19.27
N ARG A 80 -1.64 -1.83 -20.26
CA ARG A 80 -2.26 -1.74 -21.59
C ARG A 80 -1.72 -2.78 -22.57
N TRP A 81 -0.46 -3.18 -22.46
CA TRP A 81 0.20 -4.06 -23.43
C TRP A 81 0.43 -5.50 -22.94
N ALA A 82 0.82 -5.68 -21.68
CA ALA A 82 1.20 -6.99 -21.15
C ALA A 82 0.09 -7.64 -20.31
N PHE A 83 -0.64 -6.84 -19.53
CA PHE A 83 -1.67 -7.33 -18.61
C PHE A 83 -3.02 -6.58 -18.74
N PRO A 84 -3.71 -6.68 -19.90
CA PRO A 84 -5.04 -6.08 -20.06
C PRO A 84 -5.99 -6.60 -19.00
N ASN A 85 -6.82 -5.72 -18.42
CA ASN A 85 -7.74 -6.13 -17.37
C ASN A 85 -8.95 -6.85 -17.98
N TYR A 86 -8.97 -8.19 -17.88
CA TYR A 86 -10.06 -9.02 -18.39
C TYR A 86 -11.21 -9.23 -17.38
N ALA A 87 -11.06 -8.74 -16.15
CA ALA A 87 -12.00 -9.02 -15.07
C ALA A 87 -13.19 -8.06 -15.06
N GLY A 88 -14.31 -8.52 -15.61
CA GLY A 88 -15.63 -8.12 -15.14
C GLY A 88 -15.79 -8.53 -13.68
N ARG A 89 -15.95 -7.53 -12.80
CA ARG A 89 -16.61 -7.58 -11.48
C ARG A 89 -16.52 -8.93 -10.73
N SER A 90 -15.34 -9.29 -10.24
CA SER A 90 -15.21 -10.25 -9.13
C SER A 90 -14.46 -9.60 -7.97
N SER A 91 -15.21 -8.90 -7.11
CA SER A 91 -14.76 -8.62 -5.76
C SER A 91 -14.72 -9.96 -5.00
N SER A 92 -13.52 -10.48 -4.75
CA SER A 92 -13.31 -11.67 -3.92
C SER A 92 -12.09 -11.46 -3.01
N PRO A 93 -12.11 -12.05 -1.81
CA PRO A 93 -11.95 -11.34 -0.55
C PRO A 93 -10.48 -11.18 -0.16
N GLU A 94 -10.23 -10.34 0.85
CA GLU A 94 -8.93 -10.08 1.47
C GLU A 94 -8.19 -11.38 1.81
N VAL A 95 -7.24 -11.77 0.95
CA VAL A 95 -6.42 -12.98 1.08
C VAL A 95 -5.27 -12.72 2.04
N PHE A 96 -5.53 -12.33 3.28
CA PHE A 96 -4.52 -12.46 4.34
C PHE A 96 -5.19 -12.53 5.72
N ASN A 97 -5.51 -13.74 6.16
CA ASN A 97 -5.73 -14.01 7.58
C ASN A 97 -4.39 -13.80 8.30
N GLY A 98 -4.21 -12.61 8.86
CA GLY A 98 -2.98 -12.16 9.49
C GLY A 98 -2.67 -13.01 10.72
N SER A 99 -1.70 -13.91 10.61
CA SER A 99 -1.07 -14.52 11.78
C SER A 99 -0.47 -13.41 12.66
N ARG A 100 -0.41 -13.61 13.98
CA ARG A 100 0.21 -12.63 14.91
C ARG A 100 1.64 -12.27 14.51
N MET A 101 2.37 -13.19 13.89
CA MET A 101 3.72 -12.96 13.36
C MET A 101 3.72 -12.01 12.15
N PHE A 102 2.73 -12.12 11.27
CA PHE A 102 2.56 -11.19 10.15
C PHE A 102 2.20 -9.80 10.65
N GLN A 103 1.29 -9.69 11.63
CA GLN A 103 0.98 -8.39 12.26
C GLN A 103 2.22 -7.77 12.92
N LEU A 104 3.01 -8.55 13.67
CA LEU A 104 4.24 -8.07 14.27
C LEU A 104 5.25 -7.61 13.20
N TYR A 105 5.41 -8.36 12.13
CA TYR A 105 6.27 -8.00 11.00
C TYR A 105 5.84 -6.69 10.32
N VAL A 106 4.53 -6.50 10.12
CA VAL A 106 3.97 -5.28 9.54
C VAL A 106 4.18 -4.10 10.49
N VAL A 107 3.92 -4.27 11.79
CA VAL A 107 4.14 -3.21 12.80
C VAL A 107 5.63 -2.83 12.86
N LEU A 108 6.53 -3.81 12.89
CA LEU A 108 7.98 -3.58 12.85
C LEU A 108 8.39 -2.87 11.56
N GLY A 109 7.83 -3.26 10.42
CA GLY A 109 8.09 -2.63 9.12
C GLY A 109 7.65 -1.17 9.06
N THR A 110 6.45 -0.88 9.54
CA THR A 110 5.95 0.50 9.60
C THR A 110 6.78 1.32 10.60
N THR A 111 7.17 0.73 11.72
CA THR A 111 7.98 1.41 12.74
C THR A 111 9.36 1.75 12.19
N VAL A 112 10.11 0.75 11.70
CA VAL A 112 11.49 0.92 11.18
C VAL A 112 11.51 1.68 9.86
N GLY A 113 10.51 1.46 8.99
CA GLY A 113 10.46 2.01 7.63
C GLY A 113 9.86 3.40 7.51
N LEU A 114 8.91 3.77 8.38
CA LEU A 114 8.20 5.05 8.33
C LEU A 114 8.46 5.90 9.58
N PHE A 115 8.09 5.41 10.75
CA PHE A 115 8.08 6.23 11.97
C PHE A 115 9.49 6.65 12.42
N LEU A 116 10.46 5.72 12.43
CA LEU A 116 11.82 6.04 12.85
C LEU A 116 12.53 7.00 11.87
N PRO A 117 12.48 6.79 10.54
CA PRO A 117 13.04 7.75 9.59
C PRO A 117 12.34 9.12 9.65
N LEU A 118 11.02 9.15 9.86
CA LEU A 118 10.29 10.39 10.07
C LEU A 118 10.76 11.12 11.34
N ALA A 119 10.89 10.41 12.46
CA ALA A 119 11.43 10.97 13.69
C ALA A 119 12.88 11.45 13.53
N TYR A 120 13.69 10.75 12.73
CA TYR A 120 15.05 11.15 12.42
C TYR A 120 15.10 12.45 11.60
N VAL A 121 14.22 12.61 10.61
CA VAL A 121 14.10 13.85 9.83
C VAL A 121 13.61 15.01 10.70
N LEU A 122 12.54 14.82 11.48
CA LEU A 122 12.03 15.86 12.40
C LEU A 122 13.05 16.25 13.47
N GLY A 123 13.73 15.25 14.04
CA GLY A 123 14.81 15.48 15.01
C GLY A 123 16.04 16.13 14.39
N GLY A 124 16.30 15.91 13.09
CA GLY A 124 17.32 16.57 12.30
C GLY A 124 16.98 18.05 12.08
N PHE A 125 15.74 18.35 11.68
CA PHE A 125 15.25 19.73 11.56
C PHE A 125 15.35 20.49 12.89
N ALA A 126 14.91 19.87 14.00
CA ALA A 126 14.95 20.49 15.33
C ALA A 126 16.39 20.77 15.81
N ARG A 127 17.38 20.05 15.29
CA ARG A 127 18.81 20.20 15.64
C ARG A 127 19.61 21.00 14.61
N GLY A 128 19.02 21.38 13.48
CA GLY A 128 19.72 22.02 12.36
C GLY A 128 20.70 21.09 11.63
N ASP A 129 20.46 19.77 11.67
CA ASP A 129 21.30 18.76 11.02
C ASP A 129 20.81 18.49 9.60
N ASP A 130 21.10 19.44 8.69
CA ASP A 130 20.66 19.42 7.29
C ASP A 130 21.11 18.14 6.57
N HIS A 131 22.23 17.56 6.98
CA HIS A 131 22.77 16.32 6.41
C HIS A 131 21.92 15.10 6.78
N ALA A 132 21.49 14.99 8.05
CA ALA A 132 20.56 13.94 8.49
C ALA A 132 19.21 14.06 7.77
N VAL A 133 18.71 15.29 7.63
CA VAL A 133 17.45 15.56 6.92
C VAL A 133 17.57 15.18 5.45
N ARG A 134 18.60 15.66 4.75
CA ARG A 134 18.79 15.44 3.31
C ARG A 134 19.01 13.97 2.96
N SER A 135 19.64 13.20 3.83
CA SER A 135 19.92 11.79 3.57
C SER A 135 18.71 10.87 3.80
N ALA A 136 17.85 11.17 4.78
CA ALA A 136 16.66 10.36 5.07
C ALA A 136 15.39 10.81 4.32
N THR A 137 15.31 12.06 3.85
CA THR A 137 14.13 12.59 3.15
C THR A 137 13.77 11.83 1.87
N PRO A 138 14.71 11.46 0.98
CA PRO A 138 14.38 10.74 -0.25
C PRO A 138 13.75 9.36 0.01
N HIS A 139 14.13 8.70 1.11
CA HIS A 139 13.54 7.44 1.55
C HIS A 139 12.07 7.63 1.93
N LEU A 140 11.75 8.64 2.75
CA LEU A 140 10.37 8.96 3.14
C LEU A 140 9.53 9.37 1.95
N PHE A 141 10.09 10.18 1.04
CA PHE A 141 9.44 10.60 -0.18
C PHE A 141 9.01 9.42 -1.06
N LEU A 142 9.92 8.47 -1.32
CA LEU A 142 9.61 7.28 -2.11
C LEU A 142 8.57 6.39 -1.42
N LEU A 143 8.64 6.26 -0.09
CA LEU A 143 7.68 5.49 0.67
C LEU A 143 6.27 6.12 0.59
N SER A 144 6.16 7.44 0.73
CA SER A 144 4.88 8.14 0.57
C SER A 144 4.31 7.98 -0.84
N PHE A 145 5.15 8.09 -1.87
CA PHE A 145 4.73 7.86 -3.25
C PHE A 145 4.30 6.42 -3.49
N GLN A 146 4.99 5.46 -2.88
CA GLN A 146 4.63 4.04 -2.97
C GLN A 146 3.24 3.82 -2.37
N ILE A 147 2.99 4.26 -1.13
CA ILE A 147 1.68 4.10 -0.48
C ILE A 147 0.58 4.79 -1.30
N LEU A 148 0.83 6.02 -1.79
CA LEU A 148 -0.11 6.73 -2.64
C LEU A 148 -0.42 5.95 -3.93
N THR A 149 0.61 5.42 -4.59
CA THR A 149 0.46 4.67 -5.85
C THR A 149 -0.27 3.35 -5.62
N GLU A 150 0.04 2.64 -4.53
CA GLU A 150 -0.66 1.42 -4.13
C GLU A 150 -2.14 1.69 -3.85
N ASN A 151 -2.45 2.77 -3.12
CA ASN A 151 -3.82 3.16 -2.81
C ASN A 151 -4.60 3.55 -4.07
N ILE A 152 -4.00 4.36 -4.95
CA ILE A 152 -4.59 4.75 -6.23
C ILE A 152 -4.88 3.50 -7.09
N ILE A 153 -3.91 2.60 -7.25
CA ILE A 153 -4.04 1.40 -8.09
C ILE A 153 -4.98 0.36 -7.46
N SER A 154 -5.09 0.33 -6.14
CA SER A 154 -6.08 -0.52 -5.45
C SER A 154 -7.49 0.06 -5.55
N GLY A 155 -7.63 1.38 -5.47
CA GLY A 155 -8.88 2.11 -5.65
C GLY A 155 -9.43 2.03 -7.07
N PHE A 156 -8.55 2.00 -8.06
CA PHE A 156 -8.91 1.67 -9.44
C PHE A 156 -8.99 0.15 -9.60
N SER A 157 -10.20 -0.41 -9.64
CA SER A 157 -10.45 -1.82 -10.01
C SER A 157 -9.98 -2.19 -11.43
N LEU A 158 -9.45 -1.22 -12.17
CA LEU A 158 -8.90 -1.34 -13.52
C LEU A 158 -7.51 -1.97 -13.60
N PHE A 159 -6.76 -2.08 -12.49
CA PHE A 159 -5.41 -2.63 -12.54
C PHE A 159 -5.37 -4.10 -12.13
N SER A 160 -4.74 -4.91 -12.97
CA SER A 160 -4.58 -6.35 -12.77
C SER A 160 -3.68 -6.66 -11.56
N PRO A 161 -3.85 -7.83 -10.90
CA PRO A 161 -3.04 -8.26 -9.77
C PRO A 161 -1.50 -8.17 -9.98
N PRO A 162 -0.93 -8.47 -11.16
CA PRO A 162 0.50 -8.35 -11.41
C PRO A 162 1.00 -6.91 -11.35
N ILE A 163 0.22 -5.96 -11.88
CA ILE A 163 0.56 -4.52 -11.84
C ILE A 163 0.58 -4.03 -10.39
N ARG A 164 -0.40 -4.45 -9.58
CA ARG A 164 -0.43 -4.16 -8.15
C ARG A 164 0.79 -4.71 -7.41
N ALA A 165 1.29 -5.88 -7.82
CA ALA A 165 2.48 -6.47 -7.22
C ALA A 165 3.79 -5.80 -7.66
N LEU A 166 3.83 -5.29 -8.88
CA LEU A 166 4.99 -4.58 -9.44
C LEU A 166 5.22 -3.20 -8.80
N VAL A 167 4.17 -2.54 -8.30
CA VAL A 167 4.28 -1.24 -7.61
C VAL A 167 5.25 -1.31 -6.42
N PRO A 168 4.97 -2.08 -5.34
CA PRO A 168 5.89 -2.19 -4.21
C PRO A 168 7.25 -2.72 -4.65
N LEU A 169 7.32 -3.58 -5.67
CA LEU A 169 8.59 -4.11 -6.18
C LEU A 169 9.49 -3.00 -6.72
N LEU A 170 9.01 -2.21 -7.67
CA LEU A 170 9.77 -1.14 -8.30
C LEU A 170 10.23 -0.11 -7.26
N TYR A 171 9.31 0.35 -6.41
CA TYR A 171 9.64 1.28 -5.34
C TYR A 171 10.63 0.70 -4.31
N THR A 172 10.50 -0.58 -3.94
CA THR A 172 11.45 -1.23 -3.01
C THR A 172 12.84 -1.32 -3.61
N VAL A 173 12.96 -1.65 -4.90
CA VAL A 173 14.26 -1.68 -5.59
C VAL A 173 14.92 -0.31 -5.57
N ARG A 174 14.20 0.75 -5.98
CA ARG A 174 14.75 2.12 -5.92
C ARG A 174 15.11 2.54 -4.50
N ARG A 175 14.26 2.19 -3.53
CA ARG A 175 14.48 2.50 -2.12
C ARG A 175 15.77 1.88 -1.57
N ILE A 176 16.14 0.66 -1.98
CA ILE A 176 17.42 0.07 -1.57
C ILE A 176 18.60 0.94 -2.00
N PHE A 177 18.60 1.47 -3.23
CA PHE A 177 19.66 2.38 -3.68
C PHE A 177 19.71 3.67 -2.84
N VAL A 178 18.55 4.23 -2.51
CA VAL A 178 18.47 5.42 -1.64
C VAL A 178 18.97 5.12 -0.23
N ILE A 179 18.65 3.95 0.33
CA ILE A 179 19.14 3.56 1.66
C ILE A 179 20.66 3.30 1.62
N ILE A 180 21.19 2.70 0.57
CA ILE A 180 22.65 2.52 0.41
C ILE A 180 23.33 3.89 0.40
N TYR A 181 22.77 4.86 -0.32
CA TYR A 181 23.28 6.24 -0.31
C TYR A 181 23.20 6.85 1.10
N TRP A 182 22.09 6.65 1.83
CA TRP A 182 21.95 7.11 3.21
C TRP A 182 22.98 6.46 4.16
N ILE A 183 23.23 5.16 4.04
CA ILE A 183 24.28 4.46 4.79
C ILE A 183 25.63 5.09 4.47
N TYR A 184 25.95 5.24 3.18
CA TYR A 184 27.23 5.82 2.77
C TYR A 184 27.43 7.20 3.38
N ASP A 185 26.40 8.04 3.33
CA ASP A 185 26.43 9.39 3.83
C ASP A 185 26.63 9.47 5.35
N VAL A 186 25.90 8.65 6.14
CA VAL A 186 26.02 8.66 7.60
C VAL A 186 27.28 7.94 8.10
N TRP A 187 27.78 6.94 7.35
CA TRP A 187 28.98 6.19 7.74
C TRP A 187 30.29 6.84 7.34
N PHE A 188 30.36 7.45 6.16
CA PHE A 188 31.62 7.94 5.59
C PHE A 188 31.72 9.46 5.53
N ASN A 189 30.63 10.19 5.28
CA ASN A 189 30.70 11.65 5.15
C ASN A 189 30.58 12.38 6.49
N LYS A 190 29.99 11.73 7.50
CA LYS A 190 29.75 12.33 8.81
C LYS A 190 30.82 11.90 9.81
N THR A 191 31.66 12.85 10.23
CA THR A 191 32.67 12.65 11.27
C THR A 191 32.28 13.37 12.56
N LEU A 192 32.42 12.69 13.69
CA LEU A 192 32.20 13.30 14.99
C LEU A 192 33.43 14.12 15.42
N PRO A 193 33.29 15.36 15.91
CA PRO A 193 34.40 16.06 16.54
C PRO A 193 34.83 15.33 17.83
N ALA A 194 36.14 15.31 18.11
CA ALA A 194 36.72 14.53 19.21
C ALA A 194 36.17 14.89 20.61
N ASN A 195 35.62 16.09 20.79
CA ASN A 195 35.04 16.58 22.04
C ASN A 195 33.50 16.71 21.96
N ALA A 196 32.84 15.87 21.16
CA ALA A 196 31.38 15.93 21.01
C ALA A 196 30.66 15.59 22.34
N PRO A 197 29.63 16.36 22.72
CA PRO A 197 28.81 16.03 23.88
C PRO A 197 28.05 14.73 23.64
N LEU A 198 27.74 13.98 24.71
CA LEU A 198 27.08 12.66 24.63
C LEU A 198 25.80 12.66 23.78
N LYS A 199 25.03 13.75 23.80
CA LYS A 199 23.81 13.92 22.99
C LYS A 199 24.09 13.79 21.47
N ASP A 200 25.22 14.29 21.00
CA ASP A 200 25.59 14.30 19.58
C ASP A 200 26.17 12.95 19.17
N VAL A 201 26.89 12.29 20.08
CA VAL A 201 27.35 10.89 19.93
C VAL A 201 26.15 9.96 19.78
N VAL A 202 25.14 10.07 20.64
CA VAL A 202 23.93 9.24 20.59
C VAL A 202 23.15 9.50 19.30
N TRP A 203 23.00 10.77 18.90
CA TRP A 203 22.32 11.14 17.66
C TRP A 203 23.03 10.56 16.42
N TYR A 204 24.35 10.61 16.40
CA TYR A 204 25.18 10.05 15.34
C TYR A 204 25.01 8.53 15.20
N TRP A 205 25.09 7.81 16.32
CA TRP A 205 24.89 6.36 16.33
C TRP A 205 23.46 5.96 15.97
N PHE A 206 22.46 6.75 16.41
CA PHE A 206 21.06 6.53 16.06
C PHE A 206 20.84 6.55 14.55
N GLY A 207 21.38 7.55 13.84
CA GLY A 207 21.31 7.61 12.38
C GLY A 207 21.95 6.40 11.68
N LYS A 208 23.13 5.95 12.16
CA LYS A 208 23.84 4.78 11.60
C LYS A 208 23.06 3.49 11.75
N ILE A 209 22.59 3.22 12.97
CA ILE A 209 21.83 2.02 13.30
C ILE A 209 20.52 2.04 12.52
N LEU A 210 19.87 3.20 12.42
CA LEU A 210 18.61 3.34 11.70
C LEU A 210 18.75 3.08 10.20
N ALA A 211 19.78 3.63 9.56
CA ALA A 211 20.04 3.39 8.14
C ALA A 211 20.34 1.91 7.85
N MET A 212 21.17 1.28 8.68
CA MET A 212 21.48 -0.16 8.58
C MET A 212 20.24 -1.05 8.81
N ALA A 213 19.43 -0.75 9.83
CA ALA A 213 18.21 -1.49 10.12
C ALA A 213 17.21 -1.41 8.95
N ASN A 214 17.05 -0.23 8.35
CA ASN A 214 16.23 -0.05 7.15
C ASN A 214 16.75 -0.89 5.98
N PHE A 215 18.07 -0.87 5.73
CA PHE A 215 18.67 -1.66 4.65
C PHE A 215 18.41 -3.16 4.81
N VAL A 216 18.65 -3.70 6.00
CA VAL A 216 18.43 -5.12 6.29
C VAL A 216 16.96 -5.46 6.13
N TYR A 217 16.06 -4.65 6.71
CA TYR A 217 14.62 -4.89 6.65
C TYR A 217 14.10 -4.92 5.20
N PHE A 218 14.45 -3.91 4.39
CA PHE A 218 14.00 -3.82 3.01
C PHE A 218 14.69 -4.81 2.06
N SER A 219 15.93 -5.21 2.35
CA SER A 219 16.62 -6.27 1.60
C SER A 219 15.95 -7.62 1.84
N VAL A 220 15.67 -7.98 3.09
CA VAL A 220 14.92 -9.20 3.43
C VAL A 220 13.51 -9.15 2.82
N SER A 221 12.84 -8.00 2.92
CA SER A 221 11.53 -7.80 2.28
C SER A 221 11.58 -8.06 0.77
N LEU A 222 12.59 -7.55 0.08
CA LEU A 222 12.73 -7.72 -1.37
C LEU A 222 13.06 -9.18 -1.74
N PHE A 223 14.12 -9.73 -1.17
CA PHE A 223 14.68 -11.02 -1.59
C PHE A 223 13.96 -12.23 -1.00
N CYS A 224 13.34 -12.12 0.17
CA CYS A 224 12.67 -13.25 0.84
C CYS A 224 11.15 -13.22 0.71
N PHE A 225 10.54 -12.06 0.45
CA PHE A 225 9.08 -11.93 0.39
C PHE A 225 8.58 -11.47 -0.98
N LEU A 226 9.11 -10.35 -1.50
CA LEU A 226 8.56 -9.70 -2.68
C LEU A 226 8.86 -10.47 -3.96
N ILE A 227 10.13 -10.85 -4.17
CA ILE A 227 10.57 -11.61 -5.34
C ILE A 227 10.08 -13.07 -5.32
N PRO A 228 10.33 -13.88 -4.27
CA PRO A 228 10.06 -15.31 -4.34
C PRO A 228 8.59 -15.67 -4.07
N ARG A 229 7.82 -14.83 -3.37
CA ARG A 229 6.46 -15.17 -2.94
C ARG A 229 5.40 -14.27 -3.54
N PHE A 230 5.59 -12.96 -3.51
CA PHE A 230 4.56 -12.01 -3.93
C PHE A 230 4.42 -11.96 -5.46
N LEU A 231 5.54 -11.92 -6.18
CA LEU A 231 5.55 -11.84 -7.64
C LEU A 231 4.97 -13.10 -8.32
N PRO A 232 5.38 -14.34 -7.98
CA PRO A 232 4.83 -15.54 -8.63
C PRO A 232 3.34 -15.72 -8.34
N ARG A 233 2.90 -15.44 -7.11
CA ARG A 233 1.49 -15.54 -6.71
C ARG A 233 0.61 -14.53 -7.43
N ALA A 234 1.11 -13.34 -7.74
CA ALA A 234 0.39 -12.34 -8.50
C ALA A 234 0.22 -12.74 -9.98
N PHE A 235 1.27 -13.33 -10.58
CA PHE A 235 1.20 -13.87 -11.94
C PHE A 235 0.26 -15.08 -12.03
N GLU A 236 0.38 -16.04 -11.11
CA GLU A 236 -0.47 -17.23 -11.05
C GLU A 236 -1.95 -16.84 -10.94
N ARG A 237 -2.27 -15.90 -10.05
CA ARG A 237 -3.64 -15.38 -9.91
C ARG A 237 -4.17 -14.77 -11.21
N TYR A 238 -3.35 -14.00 -11.92
CA TYR A 238 -3.75 -13.39 -13.18
C TYR A 238 -3.97 -14.42 -14.29
N PHE A 239 -3.11 -15.43 -14.41
CA PHE A 239 -3.28 -16.49 -15.41
C PHE A 239 -4.53 -17.32 -15.12
N ASN A 240 -4.78 -17.69 -13.87
CA ASN A 240 -5.99 -18.40 -13.47
C ASN A 240 -7.27 -17.58 -13.75
N GLU A 241 -7.28 -16.29 -13.42
CA GLU A 241 -8.41 -15.39 -13.72
C GLU A 241 -8.65 -15.29 -15.24
N ARG A 242 -7.59 -15.24 -16.06
CA ARG A 242 -7.70 -15.22 -17.52
C ARG A 242 -8.27 -16.52 -18.08
N ASP A 243 -7.81 -17.66 -17.58
CA ASP A 243 -8.28 -18.97 -18.02
C ASP A 243 -9.76 -19.20 -17.66
N GLU A 244 -10.19 -18.74 -16.48
CA GLU A 244 -11.60 -18.75 -16.08
C GLU A 244 -12.50 -17.85 -16.95
N VAL A 245 -12.03 -16.66 -17.36
CA VAL A 245 -12.80 -15.81 -18.27
C VAL A 245 -12.88 -16.45 -19.66
N TYR A 246 -11.81 -17.08 -20.13
CA TYR A 246 -11.79 -17.76 -21.41
C TYR A 246 -12.73 -18.98 -21.41
N SER A 247 -12.72 -19.81 -20.37
CA SER A 247 -13.62 -20.97 -20.27
C SER A 247 -15.08 -20.55 -20.25
N LYS A 248 -15.46 -19.54 -19.46
CA LYS A 248 -16.83 -18.99 -19.41
C LYS A 248 -17.27 -18.45 -20.78
N THR A 249 -16.39 -17.75 -21.48
CA THR A 249 -16.70 -17.21 -22.82
C THR A 249 -16.94 -18.33 -23.84
N VAL A 250 -16.17 -19.44 -23.75
CA VAL A 250 -16.35 -20.61 -24.61
C VAL A 250 -17.65 -21.37 -24.28
N GLU A 251 -17.97 -21.53 -22.99
CA GLU A 251 -19.23 -22.12 -22.53
C GLU A 251 -20.44 -21.30 -22.97
N ASP A 252 -20.40 -19.98 -22.85
CA ASP A 252 -21.46 -19.08 -23.29
C ASP A 252 -21.68 -19.18 -24.81
N LYS A 253 -20.60 -19.20 -25.59
CA LYS A 253 -20.68 -19.38 -27.05
C LYS A 253 -21.26 -20.73 -27.42
N ARG A 254 -20.87 -21.81 -26.74
CA ARG A 254 -21.40 -23.15 -26.98
C ARG A 254 -22.88 -23.26 -26.63
N SER A 255 -23.29 -22.62 -25.54
CA SER A 255 -24.68 -22.56 -25.09
C SER A 255 -25.54 -21.76 -26.07
N ALA A 256 -25.03 -20.64 -26.57
CA ALA A 256 -25.70 -19.83 -27.60
C ALA A 256 -25.85 -20.60 -28.93
N ALA A 257 -24.81 -21.31 -29.37
CA ALA A 257 -24.88 -22.13 -30.59
C ALA A 257 -25.89 -23.27 -30.48
N ALA A 258 -25.96 -23.95 -29.33
CA ALA A 258 -26.94 -25.01 -29.08
C ALA A 258 -28.39 -24.49 -29.06
N ALA A 259 -28.60 -23.29 -28.52
CA ALA A 259 -29.93 -22.64 -28.51
C ALA A 259 -30.38 -22.23 -29.92
N ASP A 260 -29.46 -21.78 -30.78
CA ASP A 260 -29.76 -21.45 -32.18
C ASP A 260 -30.09 -22.70 -33.03
N GLU A 261 -29.44 -23.84 -32.77
CA GLU A 261 -29.75 -25.11 -33.46
C GLU A 261 -31.14 -25.65 -33.08
N GLN A 262 -31.54 -25.58 -31.80
CA GLN A 262 -32.89 -25.96 -31.39
C GLN A 262 -33.97 -25.09 -32.04
N LYS A 263 -33.69 -23.80 -32.23
CA LYS A 263 -34.65 -22.85 -32.83
C LYS A 263 -34.84 -23.01 -34.34
N LYS A 264 -33.96 -23.77 -35.01
CA LYS A 264 -33.98 -24.00 -36.46
C LYS A 264 -34.56 -25.37 -36.85
N GLY A 265 -34.82 -26.22 -35.85
CA GLY A 265 -35.38 -27.56 -36.00
C GLY A 265 -36.89 -27.66 -35.78
N ASP A 266 -37.54 -26.60 -35.29
CA ASP A 266 -39.00 -26.41 -35.23
C ASP A 266 -39.49 -25.53 -36.40
#